data_AF-A0A0D2GTN0-F1
#
_entry.id   AF-A0A0D2GTN0-F1
#
_cell.length_a   1.000
_cell.length_b   1.000
_cell.length_c   1.000
_cell.angle_alpha   90.00
_cell.angle_beta   90.00
_cell.angle_gamma   90.00
#
_symmetry.space_group_name_H-M   'P 1'
#
loop_
_entity.id
_entity.type
_entity.pdbx_description
1 polymer ?
#
loop_
_entity_poly.entity_id
_entity_poly.type
_entity_poly.pdbx_seq_one_letter_code
_entity_poly.pdbx_strand_id
1 'polypeptide(L)'
;MAPTALTPPVDVLSDSSACEQFGWTLARLVLAALSWLAKGAGKLLSGLWHASGAAYLFDLILEALKIVAISVAAVIIVPWTLLISIRIILWVAKECRKRIRRPLWPKPTPRRLFEEPRHFHPFPAASSSPRGSASSRTPLYSNYGTCADSAGRAPAPPPRPTNIDQQFVPPAKESSVTFQKWYRHTQTCLADKPNLQEFPFPPIASCTKCKDKADEVQPCHHAIAEFFQQSPKYSRQWLRRERKRWHPDKFSQYSRTIRQSAEDVFKIVQELYQLHPPTLFGGLKFMPPFNDHPWKSDRD
;
A
#
# COMPACT_ATOMS: atom_id res chain seq x y z
N MET A 1 -12.93 61.14 22.85
CA MET A 1 -12.45 59.99 23.64
C MET A 1 -13.67 59.35 24.28
N ALA A 2 -14.10 58.18 23.82
CA ALA A 2 -15.19 57.43 24.46
C ALA A 2 -14.79 55.94 24.45
N PRO A 3 -14.80 55.25 25.61
CA PRO A 3 -14.27 53.91 25.77
C PRO A 3 -15.25 52.86 25.23
N THR A 4 -14.79 52.02 24.29
CA THR A 4 -15.57 50.90 23.77
C THR A 4 -15.60 49.77 24.81
N ALA A 5 -16.82 49.48 25.27
CA ALA A 5 -17.13 48.53 26.32
C ALA A 5 -16.61 47.11 26.04
N LEU A 6 -15.90 46.56 27.01
CA LEU A 6 -15.49 45.16 27.09
C LEU A 6 -16.75 44.29 27.24
N THR A 7 -17.09 43.54 26.19
CA THR A 7 -18.11 42.49 26.29
C THR A 7 -17.52 41.29 27.01
N PRO A 8 -18.13 40.80 28.11
CA PRO A 8 -17.59 39.69 28.89
C PRO A 8 -17.66 38.36 28.13
N PRO A 9 -16.70 37.45 28.37
CA PRO A 9 -16.65 36.15 27.71
C PRO A 9 -17.86 35.31 28.11
N VAL A 10 -18.63 34.87 27.10
CA VAL A 10 -19.69 33.88 27.28
C VAL A 10 -19.01 32.53 27.46
N ASP A 11 -19.03 32.03 28.70
CA ASP A 11 -18.57 30.67 29.02
C ASP A 11 -19.44 29.65 28.26
N VAL A 12 -18.89 29.12 27.17
CA VAL A 12 -19.49 28.01 26.43
C VAL A 12 -19.32 26.75 27.27
N LEU A 13 -20.29 26.52 28.16
CA LEU A 13 -20.46 25.26 28.86
C LEU A 13 -20.59 24.15 27.81
N SER A 14 -19.56 23.30 27.78
CA SER A 14 -19.34 22.26 26.78
C SER A 14 -20.28 21.08 27.07
N ASP A 15 -21.45 21.06 26.43
CA ASP A 15 -22.46 19.98 26.46
C ASP A 15 -22.00 18.69 25.76
N SER A 16 -20.82 18.20 26.11
CA SER A 16 -20.27 16.93 25.61
C SER A 16 -20.69 15.69 26.42
N SER A 17 -21.39 15.89 27.55
CA SER A 17 -21.73 14.82 28.51
C SER A 17 -22.87 13.89 28.03
N ALA A 18 -23.90 14.43 27.36
CA ALA A 18 -25.11 13.65 27.06
C ALA A 18 -24.88 12.52 26.04
N CYS A 19 -23.90 12.65 25.13
CA CYS A 19 -23.67 11.65 24.08
C CYS A 19 -22.93 10.40 24.60
N GLU A 20 -22.02 10.55 25.56
CA GLU A 20 -21.29 9.41 26.13
C GLU A 20 -22.20 8.54 27.00
N GLN A 21 -23.18 9.14 27.67
CA GLN A 21 -24.09 8.42 28.56
C GLN A 21 -25.02 7.47 27.80
N PHE A 22 -25.45 7.84 26.60
CA PHE A 22 -26.33 7.00 25.76
C PHE A 22 -25.60 5.77 25.19
N GLY A 23 -24.33 5.92 24.80
CA GLY A 23 -23.53 4.80 24.30
C GLY A 23 -23.34 3.70 25.36
N TRP A 24 -23.18 4.12 26.62
CA TRP A 24 -22.91 3.20 27.73
C TRP A 24 -24.16 2.44 28.19
N THR A 25 -25.34 3.07 28.18
CA THR A 25 -26.61 2.40 28.51
C THR A 25 -27.00 1.37 27.44
N LEU A 26 -26.83 1.72 26.15
CA LEU A 26 -27.09 0.78 25.05
C LEU A 26 -26.17 -0.44 25.12
N ALA A 27 -24.87 -0.23 25.35
CA ALA A 27 -23.90 -1.33 25.48
C ALA A 27 -24.25 -2.28 26.64
N ARG A 28 -24.68 -1.73 27.78
CA ARG A 28 -25.14 -2.55 28.93
C ARG A 28 -26.40 -3.36 28.60
N LEU A 29 -27.38 -2.77 27.93
CA LEU A 29 -28.59 -3.48 27.50
C LEU A 29 -28.27 -4.62 26.53
N VAL A 30 -27.38 -4.39 25.56
CA VAL A 30 -26.94 -5.42 24.62
C VAL A 30 -26.21 -6.56 25.34
N LEU A 31 -25.29 -6.25 26.27
CA LEU A 31 -24.59 -7.26 27.06
C LEU A 31 -25.54 -8.06 27.97
N ALA A 32 -26.53 -7.40 28.57
CA ALA A 32 -27.55 -8.07 29.39
C ALA A 32 -28.41 -9.01 28.54
N ALA A 33 -28.85 -8.57 27.35
CA ALA A 33 -29.61 -9.39 26.42
C ALA A 33 -28.80 -10.60 25.93
N LEU A 34 -27.53 -10.41 25.59
CA LEU A 34 -26.64 -11.51 25.19
C LEU A 34 -26.38 -12.50 26.32
N SER A 35 -26.19 -12.03 27.55
CA SER A 35 -26.03 -12.88 28.74
C SER A 35 -27.29 -13.69 29.03
N TRP A 36 -28.47 -13.08 28.89
CA TRP A 36 -29.74 -13.76 29.05
C TRP A 36 -29.96 -14.83 27.97
N LEU A 37 -29.66 -14.51 26.71
CA LEU A 37 -29.70 -15.46 25.60
C LEU A 37 -28.74 -16.63 25.79
N ALA A 38 -27.50 -16.37 26.25
CA ALA A 38 -26.53 -17.41 26.51
C ALA A 38 -26.99 -18.39 27.61
N LYS A 39 -27.61 -17.86 28.68
CA LYS A 39 -28.18 -18.69 29.76
C LYS A 39 -29.41 -19.48 29.31
N GLY A 40 -30.27 -18.90 28.48
CA GLY A 40 -31.45 -19.58 27.93
C GLY A 40 -31.07 -20.69 26.94
N ALA A 41 -30.12 -20.41 26.06
CA ALA A 41 -29.64 -21.37 25.05
C ALA A 41 -28.99 -22.61 25.68
N GLY A 42 -28.22 -22.45 26.77
CA GLY A 42 -27.58 -23.58 27.45
C GLY A 42 -28.59 -24.61 27.98
N LYS A 43 -29.73 -24.16 28.53
CA LYS A 43 -30.77 -25.08 29.02
C LYS A 43 -31.50 -25.80 27.89
N LEU A 44 -31.79 -25.10 26.79
CA LEU A 44 -32.45 -25.70 25.62
C LEU A 44 -31.52 -26.70 24.92
N LEU A 45 -30.25 -26.37 24.75
CA LEU A 45 -29.27 -27.27 24.13
C LEU A 45 -29.02 -28.52 24.97
N SER A 46 -28.96 -28.40 26.30
CA SER A 46 -28.83 -29.54 27.20
C SER A 46 -30.00 -30.52 27.08
N GLY A 47 -31.23 -30.02 27.01
CA GLY A 47 -32.42 -30.87 26.83
C GLY A 47 -32.46 -31.53 25.45
N LEU A 48 -32.08 -30.78 24.40
CA LEU A 48 -32.11 -31.28 23.03
C LEU A 48 -31.02 -32.34 22.76
N TRP A 49 -29.87 -32.23 23.42
CA TRP A 49 -28.73 -33.17 23.26
C TRP A 49 -29.10 -34.61 23.61
N HIS A 50 -29.97 -34.82 24.60
CA HIS A 50 -30.38 -36.16 25.01
C HIS A 50 -31.53 -36.75 24.19
N ALA A 51 -32.30 -35.93 23.48
CA ALA A 51 -33.61 -36.34 22.96
C ALA A 51 -33.61 -36.83 21.50
N SER A 52 -32.54 -36.70 20.71
CA SER A 52 -32.60 -37.05 19.28
C SER A 52 -31.25 -37.39 18.64
N GLY A 53 -31.29 -38.21 17.58
CA GLY A 53 -30.16 -38.45 16.65
C GLY A 53 -29.80 -37.17 15.89
N ALA A 54 -29.11 -36.27 16.58
CA ALA A 54 -29.20 -34.82 16.44
C ALA A 54 -28.44 -34.18 15.26
N ALA A 55 -27.76 -34.94 14.41
CA ALA A 55 -26.90 -34.36 13.37
C ALA A 55 -27.65 -33.36 12.46
N TYR A 56 -28.85 -33.72 12.00
CA TYR A 56 -29.66 -32.86 11.12
C TYR A 56 -30.20 -31.60 11.82
N LEU A 57 -30.55 -31.69 13.11
CA LEU A 57 -31.00 -30.52 13.87
C LEU A 57 -29.85 -29.55 14.12
N PHE A 58 -28.63 -30.05 14.33
CA PHE A 58 -27.44 -29.21 14.47
C PHE A 58 -27.16 -28.39 13.21
N ASP A 59 -27.21 -29.01 12.03
CA ASP A 59 -27.01 -28.28 10.77
C ASP A 59 -28.09 -27.22 10.54
N LEU A 60 -29.35 -27.53 10.82
CA LEU A 60 -30.45 -26.56 10.70
C LEU A 60 -30.27 -25.38 11.67
N ILE A 61 -29.87 -25.65 12.92
CA ILE A 61 -29.63 -24.62 13.93
C ILE A 61 -28.41 -23.76 13.54
N LEU A 62 -27.35 -24.37 13.01
CA LEU A 62 -26.17 -23.63 12.56
C LEU A 62 -26.48 -22.72 11.37
N GLU A 63 -27.25 -23.19 10.39
CA GLU A 63 -27.71 -22.35 9.27
C GLU A 63 -28.61 -21.20 9.75
N ALA A 64 -29.55 -21.46 10.66
CA ALA A 64 -30.37 -20.42 11.27
C ALA A 64 -29.53 -19.38 12.03
N LEU A 65 -28.53 -19.83 12.80
CA LEU A 65 -27.60 -18.95 13.52
C LEU A 65 -26.75 -18.10 12.58
N LYS A 66 -26.33 -18.63 11.42
CA LYS A 66 -25.62 -17.85 10.40
C LYS A 66 -26.50 -16.72 9.85
N ILE A 67 -27.76 -17.01 9.54
CA ILE A 67 -28.72 -15.99 9.04
C ILE A 67 -28.93 -14.90 10.09
N VAL A 68 -29.09 -15.27 11.36
CA VAL A 68 -29.20 -14.31 12.47
C VAL A 68 -27.92 -13.51 12.68
N ALA A 69 -26.73 -14.13 12.56
CA ALA A 69 -25.46 -13.42 12.68
C ALA A 69 -25.28 -12.39 11.56
N ILE A 70 -25.67 -12.74 10.32
CA ILE A 70 -25.62 -11.82 9.17
C ILE A 70 -26.60 -10.65 9.37
N SER A 71 -27.81 -10.90 9.86
CA SER A 71 -28.80 -9.84 10.08
C SER A 71 -28.37 -8.89 11.20
N VAL A 72 -27.86 -9.41 12.32
CA VAL A 72 -27.31 -8.59 13.41
C VAL A 72 -26.10 -7.79 12.94
N ALA A 73 -25.19 -8.40 12.17
CA ALA A 73 -24.06 -7.68 11.59
C ALA A 73 -24.52 -6.55 10.66
N ALA A 74 -25.53 -6.77 9.82
CA ALA A 74 -26.10 -5.74 8.95
C ALA A 74 -26.70 -4.58 9.76
N VAL A 75 -27.45 -4.88 10.82
CA VAL A 75 -28.06 -3.88 11.72
C VAL A 75 -27.00 -3.04 12.45
N ILE A 76 -25.80 -3.57 12.71
CA ILE A 76 -24.71 -2.82 13.35
C ILE A 76 -23.87 -2.05 12.31
N ILE A 77 -23.54 -2.68 11.18
CA ILE A 77 -22.66 -2.11 10.16
C ILE A 77 -23.33 -0.95 9.43
N VAL A 78 -24.64 -1.04 9.13
CA VAL A 78 -25.35 0.02 8.37
C VAL A 78 -25.39 1.36 9.13
N PRO A 79 -25.81 1.43 10.41
CA PRO A 79 -25.75 2.68 11.18
C PRO A 79 -24.31 3.19 11.37
N TRP A 80 -23.34 2.28 11.58
CA TRP A 80 -21.95 2.66 11.77
C TRP A 80 -21.33 3.31 10.52
N THR A 81 -21.57 2.71 9.34
CA THR A 81 -21.14 3.28 8.05
C THR A 81 -21.84 4.60 7.73
N LEU A 82 -23.12 4.73 8.10
CA LEU A 82 -23.88 5.98 7.96
C LEU A 82 -23.33 7.08 8.87
N LEU A 83 -22.97 6.76 10.12
CA LEU A 83 -22.31 7.70 11.05
C LEU A 83 -20.94 8.17 10.54
N ILE A 84 -20.12 7.27 9.97
CA ILE A 84 -18.84 7.65 9.35
C ILE A 84 -19.07 8.58 8.16
N SER A 85 -20.06 8.26 7.33
CA SER A 85 -20.41 9.08 6.15
C SER A 85 -20.84 10.49 6.56
N ILE A 86 -21.70 10.61 7.58
CA ILE A 86 -22.10 11.91 8.15
C ILE A 86 -20.89 12.67 8.68
N ARG A 87 -19.97 12.02 9.42
CA ARG A 87 -18.76 12.67 9.93
C ARG A 87 -17.86 13.20 8.81
N ILE A 88 -17.69 12.44 7.72
CA ILE A 88 -16.93 12.88 6.55
C ILE A 88 -17.61 14.09 5.89
N ILE A 89 -18.93 14.06 5.69
CA ILE A 89 -19.68 15.19 5.10
C ILE A 89 -19.55 16.44 5.97
N LEU A 90 -19.72 16.32 7.29
CA LEU A 90 -19.57 17.43 8.22
C LEU A 90 -18.14 17.99 8.22
N TRP A 91 -17.12 17.12 8.12
CA TRP A 91 -15.73 17.53 8.01
C TRP A 91 -15.46 18.31 6.70
N VAL A 92 -15.94 17.81 5.56
CA VAL A 92 -15.84 18.51 4.27
C VAL A 92 -16.58 19.85 4.32
N ALA A 93 -17.79 19.90 4.88
CA ALA A 93 -18.56 21.13 5.02
C ALA A 93 -17.84 22.17 5.92
N LYS A 94 -17.17 21.72 6.98
CA LYS A 94 -16.35 22.58 7.84
C LYS A 94 -15.14 23.14 7.08
N GLU A 95 -14.48 22.32 6.27
CA GLU A 95 -13.32 22.74 5.49
C GLU A 95 -13.72 23.68 4.33
N CYS A 96 -14.85 23.42 3.67
CA CYS A 96 -15.45 24.33 2.69
C CYS A 96 -15.81 25.68 3.33
N ARG A 97 -16.42 25.69 4.53
CA ARG A 97 -16.68 26.93 5.28
C ARG A 97 -15.41 27.70 5.59
N LYS A 98 -14.30 27.04 5.94
CA LYS A 98 -13.00 27.72 6.12
C LYS A 98 -12.49 28.34 4.83
N ARG A 99 -12.67 27.67 3.69
CA ARG A 99 -12.24 28.20 2.38
C ARG A 99 -13.08 29.42 1.96
N ILE A 100 -14.40 29.38 2.16
CA ILE A 100 -15.28 30.52 1.86
C ILE A 100 -14.97 31.72 2.76
N ARG A 101 -14.56 31.50 4.01
CA ARG A 101 -14.17 32.58 4.93
C ARG A 101 -12.79 33.16 4.68
N ARG A 102 -11.95 32.58 3.81
CA ARG A 102 -10.71 33.28 3.45
C ARG A 102 -11.11 34.50 2.64
N PRO A 103 -10.82 35.73 3.11
CA PRO A 103 -11.20 36.94 2.40
C PRO A 103 -10.69 36.83 0.97
N LEU A 104 -11.64 36.92 0.03
CA LEU A 104 -11.39 36.82 -1.40
C LEU A 104 -10.51 38.01 -1.79
N TRP A 105 -9.20 37.77 -1.78
CA TRP A 105 -8.12 38.70 -2.07
C TRP A 105 -7.95 39.84 -1.04
N PRO A 106 -6.74 40.06 -0.51
CA PRO A 106 -6.43 41.36 0.04
C PRO A 106 -6.65 42.38 -1.09
N LYS A 107 -7.50 43.40 -0.82
CA LYS A 107 -7.66 44.54 -1.74
C LYS A 107 -6.25 44.95 -2.18
N PRO A 108 -5.95 45.00 -3.48
CA PRO A 108 -4.63 45.43 -3.93
C PRO A 108 -4.38 46.78 -3.28
N THR A 109 -3.39 46.83 -2.40
CA THR A 109 -2.92 48.09 -1.84
C THR A 109 -2.51 48.89 -3.06
N PRO A 110 -3.08 50.09 -3.30
CA PRO A 110 -2.75 50.86 -4.48
C PRO A 110 -1.24 51.02 -4.50
N ARG A 111 -0.61 50.44 -5.53
CA ARG A 111 0.83 50.54 -5.79
C ARG A 111 1.13 52.03 -5.76
N ARG A 112 1.75 52.52 -4.68
CA ARG A 112 2.45 53.79 -4.76
C ARG A 112 3.51 53.57 -5.83
N LEU A 113 3.33 54.28 -6.95
CA LEU A 113 4.33 54.55 -7.96
C LEU A 113 5.54 55.15 -7.25
N PHE A 114 6.43 54.32 -6.74
CA PHE A 114 7.80 54.71 -6.47
C PHE A 114 8.64 54.06 -7.56
N GLU A 115 8.87 54.87 -8.58
CA GLU A 115 9.67 54.61 -9.75
C GLU A 115 11.13 54.79 -9.33
N GLU A 116 11.74 53.72 -8.82
CA GLU A 116 13.17 53.72 -8.49
C GLU A 116 13.98 53.34 -9.75
N PRO A 117 14.90 54.19 -10.24
CA PRO A 117 15.60 54.00 -11.51
C PRO A 117 16.56 52.79 -11.53
N ARG A 118 16.49 52.06 -12.64
CA ARG A 118 17.35 50.92 -12.98
C ARG A 118 18.81 51.34 -13.07
N HIS A 119 19.63 50.98 -12.09
CA HIS A 119 21.08 50.91 -12.27
C HIS A 119 21.45 49.52 -12.80
N PHE A 120 21.67 49.47 -14.12
CA PHE A 120 22.23 48.33 -14.82
C PHE A 120 23.72 48.21 -14.47
N HIS A 121 24.10 47.19 -13.71
CA HIS A 121 25.51 46.78 -13.63
C HIS A 121 25.80 45.77 -14.76
N PRO A 122 26.80 46.05 -15.61
CA PRO A 122 27.25 45.13 -16.64
C PRO A 122 28.01 43.97 -15.99
N PHE A 123 27.54 42.74 -16.20
CA PHE A 123 28.27 41.54 -15.79
C PHE A 123 29.45 41.29 -16.74
N PRO A 124 30.69 41.22 -16.26
CA PRO A 124 31.85 40.94 -17.09
C PRO A 124 31.86 39.48 -17.55
N ALA A 125 31.95 39.31 -18.87
CA ALA A 125 32.30 38.08 -19.52
C ALA A 125 33.78 37.79 -19.29
N ALA A 126 34.12 36.77 -18.49
CA ALA A 126 35.46 36.18 -18.51
C ALA A 126 35.48 34.82 -17.80
N SER A 127 35.67 33.76 -18.58
CA SER A 127 36.83 32.86 -18.47
C SER A 127 36.46 31.46 -18.95
N SER A 128 36.76 31.26 -20.22
CA SER A 128 37.02 29.98 -20.87
C SER A 128 38.27 29.30 -20.30
N SER A 129 38.29 27.96 -20.41
CA SER A 129 39.47 27.04 -20.48
C SER A 129 39.80 26.22 -19.21
N PRO A 130 40.52 25.08 -19.36
CA PRO A 130 40.22 23.97 -20.26
C PRO A 130 40.46 22.57 -19.61
N ARG A 131 39.93 21.52 -20.27
CA ARG A 131 40.64 20.26 -20.63
C ARG A 131 41.53 19.56 -19.57
N GLY A 132 41.09 18.38 -19.12
CA GLY A 132 41.95 17.33 -18.56
C GLY A 132 41.13 16.10 -18.15
N SER A 133 41.14 15.04 -18.95
CA SER A 133 41.88 13.77 -18.71
C SER A 133 40.98 12.69 -18.11
N ALA A 134 40.53 11.74 -18.96
CA ALA A 134 41.04 10.36 -19.05
C ALA A 134 40.66 9.51 -17.82
N SER A 135 39.62 8.69 -17.94
CA SER A 135 39.72 7.27 -18.31
C SER A 135 40.27 6.39 -17.19
N SER A 136 39.37 6.00 -16.28
CA SER A 136 39.51 4.78 -15.46
C SER A 136 38.13 4.13 -15.38
N ARG A 137 37.82 3.25 -16.34
CA ARG A 137 36.70 2.31 -16.26
C ARG A 137 37.07 1.24 -15.23
N THR A 138 36.73 1.44 -13.98
CA THR A 138 36.58 0.34 -13.02
C THR A 138 35.08 0.02 -12.93
N PRO A 139 34.65 -1.23 -13.16
CA PRO A 139 33.23 -1.59 -13.11
C PRO A 139 32.75 -1.57 -11.66
N LEU A 140 32.15 -0.45 -11.28
CA LEU A 140 31.50 -0.19 -9.98
C LEU A 140 30.02 -0.59 -10.05
N TYR A 141 29.73 -1.89 -10.13
CA TYR A 141 28.42 -2.42 -9.70
C TYR A 141 28.61 -3.42 -8.55
N SER A 142 29.12 -2.89 -7.44
CA SER A 142 28.90 -3.48 -6.11
C SER A 142 28.97 -2.36 -5.07
N ASN A 143 28.12 -1.34 -5.23
CA ASN A 143 27.96 -0.27 -4.25
C ASN A 143 26.59 -0.38 -3.57
N TYR A 144 26.38 -1.47 -2.83
CA TYR A 144 25.59 -1.33 -1.62
C TYR A 144 26.46 -0.54 -0.65
N GLY A 145 26.04 0.65 -0.26
CA GLY A 145 26.60 1.32 0.91
C GLY A 145 26.70 0.31 2.05
N THR A 146 27.94 -0.11 2.33
CA THR A 146 28.29 -1.14 3.29
C THR A 146 28.29 -0.49 4.66
N CYS A 147 27.18 -0.62 5.39
CA CYS A 147 27.29 -0.70 6.84
C CYS A 147 27.77 -2.12 7.14
N ALA A 148 29.00 -2.24 7.61
CA ALA A 148 29.61 -3.49 8.00
C ALA A 148 28.77 -4.16 9.10
N ASP A 149 28.33 -5.39 8.86
CA ASP A 149 27.99 -6.32 9.93
C ASP A 149 28.43 -7.71 9.50
N SER A 150 29.61 -8.08 10.01
CA SER A 150 30.24 -9.38 9.89
C SER A 150 29.62 -10.32 10.93
N ALA A 151 28.87 -11.33 10.49
CA ALA A 151 28.54 -12.47 11.34
C ALA A 151 28.62 -13.77 10.54
N GLY A 152 29.52 -14.66 10.99
CA GLY A 152 29.97 -15.87 10.32
C GLY A 152 28.88 -16.89 10.02
N ARG A 153 29.06 -17.59 8.88
CA ARG A 153 28.22 -18.71 8.45
C ARG A 153 28.80 -20.04 8.95
N ALA A 154 27.95 -20.84 9.58
CA ALA A 154 28.20 -22.25 9.87
C ALA A 154 27.73 -23.16 8.70
N PRO A 155 28.23 -24.40 8.58
CA PRO A 155 28.05 -25.24 7.39
C PRO A 155 26.64 -25.85 7.26
N ALA A 156 26.16 -25.95 6.03
CA ALA A 156 24.81 -26.39 5.68
C ALA A 156 24.63 -27.93 5.67
N PRO A 157 23.47 -28.45 6.10
CA PRO A 157 23.16 -29.89 6.11
C PRO A 157 22.67 -30.43 4.73
N PRO A 158 22.79 -31.75 4.50
CA PRO A 158 22.55 -32.40 3.21
C PRO A 158 21.07 -32.50 2.77
N PRO A 159 20.79 -32.60 1.45
CA PRO A 159 19.46 -32.42 0.85
C PRO A 159 18.54 -33.64 1.01
N ARG A 160 17.28 -33.39 1.39
CA ARG A 160 16.17 -34.37 1.39
C ARG A 160 15.40 -34.34 0.05
N PRO A 161 14.86 -35.48 -0.41
CA PRO A 161 14.06 -35.56 -1.65
C PRO A 161 12.70 -34.86 -1.50
N THR A 162 12.42 -33.95 -2.42
CA THR A 162 11.27 -33.02 -2.37
C THR A 162 10.09 -33.55 -3.18
N ASN A 163 8.95 -33.75 -2.53
CA ASN A 163 7.65 -34.00 -3.16
C ASN A 163 7.15 -32.70 -3.85
N ILE A 164 6.70 -32.81 -5.11
CA ILE A 164 6.45 -31.70 -6.07
C ILE A 164 5.13 -30.96 -5.83
N ASP A 165 4.35 -31.29 -4.81
CA ASP A 165 3.23 -30.43 -4.42
C ASP A 165 3.78 -29.15 -3.77
N GLN A 166 3.81 -28.07 -4.57
CA GLN A 166 4.26 -26.72 -4.23
C GLN A 166 3.63 -26.21 -2.93
N GLN A 167 4.17 -26.64 -1.79
CA GLN A 167 4.13 -25.86 -0.58
C GLN A 167 4.74 -24.50 -0.94
N PHE A 168 4.00 -23.43 -0.64
CA PHE A 168 4.57 -22.11 -0.53
C PHE A 168 5.68 -22.20 0.51
N VAL A 169 6.90 -22.54 0.08
CA VAL A 169 8.07 -22.57 0.96
C VAL A 169 8.19 -21.14 1.47
N PRO A 170 8.05 -20.91 2.79
CA PRO A 170 8.23 -19.58 3.33
C PRO A 170 9.58 -19.07 2.84
N PRO A 171 9.66 -17.85 2.28
CA PRO A 171 10.92 -17.35 1.74
C PRO A 171 12.01 -17.47 2.80
N ALA A 172 13.20 -17.92 2.40
CA ALA A 172 14.35 -17.97 3.29
C ALA A 172 14.52 -16.59 3.95
N LYS A 173 14.77 -16.57 5.27
CA LYS A 173 14.81 -15.31 6.05
C LYS A 173 15.71 -14.23 5.42
N GLU A 174 16.79 -14.63 4.76
CA GLU A 174 17.73 -13.73 4.06
C GLU A 174 17.09 -12.98 2.88
N SER A 175 16.30 -13.66 2.03
CA SER A 175 15.70 -13.00 0.85
C SER A 175 14.66 -11.94 1.24
N SER A 176 13.94 -12.17 2.32
CA SER A 176 13.00 -11.19 2.89
C SER A 176 13.70 -9.90 3.33
N VAL A 177 14.90 -9.98 3.93
CA VAL A 177 15.67 -8.80 4.36
C VAL A 177 16.11 -7.99 3.15
N THR A 178 16.64 -8.67 2.12
CA THR A 178 17.07 -8.04 0.86
C THR A 178 15.90 -7.35 0.16
N PHE A 179 14.74 -8.00 0.10
CA PHE A 179 13.53 -7.41 -0.46
C PHE A 179 13.10 -6.14 0.29
N GLN A 180 13.04 -6.19 1.63
CA GLN A 180 12.63 -5.04 2.43
C GLN A 180 13.59 -3.85 2.29
N LYS A 181 14.91 -4.11 2.22
CA LYS A 181 15.93 -3.08 2.02
C LYS A 181 15.73 -2.37 0.68
N TRP A 182 15.59 -3.14 -0.41
CA TRP A 182 15.30 -2.60 -1.74
C TRP A 182 13.96 -1.85 -1.77
N TYR A 183 12.92 -2.40 -1.16
CA TYR A 183 11.59 -1.79 -1.16
C TYR A 183 11.58 -0.42 -0.45
N ARG A 184 12.31 -0.27 0.67
CA ARG A 184 12.47 1.03 1.33
C ARG A 184 13.29 2.00 0.48
N HIS A 185 14.40 1.53 -0.10
CA HIS A 185 15.24 2.35 -0.97
C HIS A 185 14.46 2.91 -2.16
N THR A 186 13.70 2.07 -2.86
CA THR A 186 12.83 2.50 -3.96
C THR A 186 11.75 3.47 -3.51
N GLN A 187 11.24 3.40 -2.26
CA GLN A 187 10.28 4.39 -1.76
C GLN A 187 10.94 5.75 -1.60
N THR A 188 12.15 5.81 -1.05
CA THR A 188 12.92 7.04 -0.90
C THR A 188 13.25 7.65 -2.26
N CYS A 189 13.76 6.85 -3.22
CA CYS A 189 14.09 7.30 -4.57
C CYS A 189 12.88 7.84 -5.34
N LEU A 190 11.71 7.20 -5.21
CA LEU A 190 10.49 7.65 -5.89
C LEU A 190 9.82 8.85 -5.20
N ALA A 191 10.13 9.10 -3.93
CA ALA A 191 9.68 10.30 -3.24
C ALA A 191 10.46 11.54 -3.70
N ASP A 192 11.77 11.39 -3.93
CA ASP A 192 12.64 12.45 -4.45
C ASP A 192 12.64 12.50 -6.00
N LYS A 193 11.47 12.81 -6.56
CA LYS A 193 11.24 12.79 -8.01
C LYS A 193 12.25 13.55 -8.88
N PRO A 194 12.62 14.81 -8.58
CA PRO A 194 13.46 15.60 -9.48
C PRO A 194 14.91 15.10 -9.56
N ASN A 195 15.36 14.32 -8.58
CA ASN A 195 16.75 13.88 -8.48
C ASN A 195 16.97 12.43 -8.91
N LEU A 196 15.93 11.74 -9.39
CA LEU A 196 16.07 10.35 -9.84
C LEU A 196 16.78 10.29 -11.20
N GLN A 197 18.09 10.05 -11.18
CA GLN A 197 18.91 9.89 -12.38
C GLN A 197 18.95 8.45 -12.91
N GLU A 198 18.81 7.46 -12.01
CA GLU A 198 18.91 6.03 -12.33
C GLU A 198 17.70 5.27 -11.78
N PHE A 199 17.26 4.24 -12.50
CA PHE A 199 16.15 3.40 -12.06
C PHE A 199 16.61 2.43 -10.96
N PRO A 200 15.95 2.38 -9.79
CA PRO A 200 16.38 1.56 -8.66
C PRO A 200 15.98 0.09 -8.85
N PHE A 201 16.71 -0.64 -9.70
CA PHE A 201 16.48 -2.06 -9.96
C PHE A 201 16.62 -2.92 -8.69
N PRO A 202 15.82 -4.00 -8.58
CA PRO A 202 15.98 -4.96 -7.50
C PRO A 202 17.37 -5.64 -7.52
N PRO A 203 17.91 -5.98 -6.34
CA PRO A 203 19.16 -6.71 -6.16
C PRO A 203 19.01 -8.18 -6.59
N ILE A 204 18.93 -8.42 -7.89
CA ILE A 204 18.64 -9.75 -8.44
C ILE A 204 19.96 -10.46 -8.77
N ALA A 205 20.07 -11.72 -8.34
CA ALA A 205 21.11 -12.63 -8.83
C ALA A 205 20.85 -13.03 -10.30
N SER A 206 21.85 -13.65 -10.94
CA SER A 206 21.73 -14.18 -12.30
C SER A 206 20.48 -15.05 -12.47
N CYS A 207 19.74 -14.78 -13.55
CA CYS A 207 18.53 -15.47 -13.93
C CYS A 207 18.83 -16.94 -14.30
N THR A 208 18.31 -17.92 -13.52
CA THR A 208 18.56 -19.35 -13.79
C THR A 208 18.01 -19.82 -15.14
N LYS A 209 16.95 -19.16 -15.62
CA LYS A 209 16.28 -19.44 -16.91
C LYS A 209 16.91 -18.74 -18.12
N CYS A 210 17.68 -17.67 -17.90
CA CYS A 210 18.25 -16.85 -18.98
C CYS A 210 19.77 -16.77 -18.84
N LYS A 211 20.43 -17.93 -18.77
CA LYS A 211 21.90 -18.01 -18.63
C LYS A 211 22.65 -17.29 -19.75
N ASP A 212 22.08 -17.31 -20.96
CA ASP A 212 22.70 -16.72 -22.15
C ASP A 212 22.65 -15.18 -22.18
N LYS A 213 21.90 -14.56 -21.27
CA LYS A 213 21.74 -13.10 -21.17
C LYS A 213 22.50 -12.48 -20.00
N ALA A 214 23.53 -13.16 -19.48
CA ALA A 214 24.30 -12.69 -18.34
C ALA A 214 24.97 -11.32 -18.55
N ASP A 215 25.21 -10.94 -19.81
CA ASP A 215 25.89 -9.69 -20.18
C ASP A 215 24.93 -8.48 -20.36
N GLU A 216 23.62 -8.69 -20.32
CA GLU A 216 22.66 -7.58 -20.42
C GLU A 216 22.65 -6.76 -19.13
N VAL A 217 22.75 -5.42 -19.25
CA VAL A 217 22.75 -4.48 -18.10
C VAL A 217 21.42 -4.53 -17.33
N GLN A 218 20.34 -4.95 -17.98
CA GLN A 218 19.01 -5.00 -17.38
C GLN A 218 18.68 -6.42 -16.90
N PRO A 219 18.11 -6.56 -15.69
CA PRO A 219 17.71 -7.86 -15.19
C PRO A 219 16.62 -8.49 -16.06
N CYS A 220 16.73 -9.81 -16.31
CA CYS A 220 15.72 -10.56 -17.04
C CYS A 220 14.34 -10.45 -16.33
N HIS A 221 13.25 -10.48 -17.10
CA HIS A 221 11.89 -10.42 -16.55
C HIS A 221 11.58 -11.54 -15.54
N HIS A 222 12.09 -12.75 -15.77
CA HIS A 222 11.92 -13.88 -14.85
C HIS A 222 12.52 -13.61 -13.46
N ALA A 223 13.68 -12.97 -13.41
CA ALA A 223 14.40 -12.76 -12.16
C ALA A 223 13.79 -11.60 -11.36
N ILE A 224 13.23 -10.59 -12.03
CA ILE A 224 12.35 -9.61 -11.39
C ILE A 224 11.10 -10.31 -10.85
N ALA A 225 10.46 -11.17 -11.63
CA ALA A 225 9.25 -11.88 -11.20
C ALA A 225 9.51 -12.74 -9.95
N GLU A 226 10.60 -13.51 -9.96
CA GLU A 226 11.05 -14.33 -8.83
C GLU A 226 11.37 -13.45 -7.60
N PHE A 227 12.05 -12.32 -7.79
CA PHE A 227 12.34 -11.38 -6.71
C PHE A 227 11.06 -10.84 -6.04
N PHE A 228 10.03 -10.52 -6.83
CA PHE A 228 8.73 -10.09 -6.29
C PHE A 228 8.03 -11.22 -5.54
N GLN A 229 8.11 -12.47 -6.03
CA GLN A 229 7.55 -13.65 -5.37
C GLN A 229 8.18 -13.95 -4.01
N GLN A 230 9.44 -13.57 -3.80
CA GLN A 230 10.14 -13.70 -2.51
C GLN A 230 9.68 -12.69 -1.45
N SER A 231 8.82 -11.73 -1.80
CA SER A 231 8.30 -10.73 -0.86
C SER A 231 7.46 -11.39 0.24
N PRO A 232 7.68 -11.08 1.54
CA PRO A 232 6.81 -11.55 2.62
C PRO A 232 5.39 -10.98 2.54
N LYS A 233 5.18 -9.96 1.71
CA LYS A 233 3.87 -9.33 1.45
C LYS A 233 3.22 -9.83 0.17
N TYR A 234 3.84 -10.80 -0.51
CA TYR A 234 3.40 -11.30 -1.80
C TYR A 234 1.96 -11.83 -1.71
N SER A 235 1.05 -11.11 -2.36
CA SER A 235 -0.38 -11.37 -2.37
C SER A 235 -1.01 -10.59 -3.51
N ARG A 236 -2.17 -11.02 -4.00
CA ARG A 236 -2.88 -10.32 -5.08
C ARG A 236 -3.19 -8.86 -4.73
N GLN A 237 -3.60 -8.58 -3.50
CA GLN A 237 -3.85 -7.21 -3.04
C GLN A 237 -2.57 -6.37 -3.02
N TRP A 238 -1.44 -6.96 -2.65
CA TRP A 238 -0.15 -6.30 -2.71
C TRP A 238 0.31 -6.06 -4.14
N LEU A 239 0.20 -7.03 -5.04
CA LEU A 239 0.47 -6.87 -6.48
C LEU A 239 -0.39 -5.76 -7.10
N ARG A 240 -1.66 -5.61 -6.70
CA ARG A 240 -2.51 -4.49 -7.11
C ARG A 240 -1.93 -3.12 -6.70
N ARG A 241 -1.32 -3.03 -5.52
CA ARG A 241 -0.66 -1.81 -5.04
C ARG A 241 0.63 -1.55 -5.82
N GLU A 242 1.44 -2.59 -6.02
CA GLU A 242 2.67 -2.48 -6.82
C GLU A 242 2.37 -2.08 -8.27
N ARG A 243 1.34 -2.64 -8.89
CA ARG A 243 0.91 -2.22 -10.24
C ARG A 243 0.63 -0.72 -10.31
N LYS A 244 -0.09 -0.18 -9.32
CA LYS A 244 -0.36 1.27 -9.24
C LYS A 244 0.90 2.07 -8.92
N ARG A 245 1.89 1.47 -8.28
CA ARG A 245 3.18 2.12 -7.95
C ARG A 245 4.05 2.26 -9.20
N TRP A 246 4.10 1.23 -10.02
CA TRP A 246 4.94 1.14 -11.22
C TRP A 246 4.26 1.63 -12.50
N HIS A 247 3.02 2.15 -12.42
CA HIS A 247 2.26 2.61 -13.59
C HIS A 247 3.00 3.70 -14.40
N PRO A 248 3.09 3.60 -15.73
CA PRO A 248 3.90 4.49 -16.58
C PRO A 248 3.52 5.98 -16.44
N ASP A 249 2.26 6.31 -16.21
CA ASP A 249 1.81 7.71 -15.98
C ASP A 249 2.56 8.42 -14.84
N LYS A 250 2.96 7.67 -13.80
CA LYS A 250 3.73 8.23 -12.68
C LYS A 250 5.14 8.63 -13.07
N PHE A 251 5.63 8.08 -14.17
CA PHE A 251 6.97 8.29 -14.70
C PHE A 251 6.99 9.22 -15.93
N SER A 252 5.88 9.91 -16.22
CA SER A 252 5.75 10.83 -17.36
C SER A 252 6.75 11.99 -17.37
N GLN A 253 7.19 12.44 -16.19
CA GLN A 253 8.15 13.55 -16.01
C GLN A 253 9.63 13.10 -15.99
N TYR A 254 9.90 11.80 -16.06
CA TYR A 254 11.25 11.26 -15.94
C TYR A 254 11.89 11.06 -17.31
N SER A 255 13.20 10.78 -17.32
CA SER A 255 13.93 10.41 -18.52
C SER A 255 13.32 9.18 -19.20
N ARG A 256 13.51 9.08 -20.53
CA ARG A 256 12.99 7.95 -21.33
C ARG A 256 13.43 6.61 -20.77
N THR A 257 14.68 6.49 -20.32
CA THR A 257 15.27 5.27 -19.74
C THR A 257 14.57 4.84 -18.45
N ILE A 258 14.29 5.77 -17.54
CA ILE A 258 13.58 5.49 -16.28
C ILE A 258 12.14 5.07 -16.58
N ARG A 259 11.46 5.77 -17.50
CA ARG A 259 10.09 5.46 -17.89
C ARG A 259 9.98 4.06 -18.51
N GLN A 260 10.92 3.69 -19.39
CA GLN A 260 10.97 2.36 -19.99
C GLN A 260 11.21 1.27 -18.92
N SER A 261 12.16 1.49 -18.02
CA SER A 261 12.45 0.56 -16.92
C SER A 261 11.23 0.37 -15.99
N ALA A 262 10.51 1.45 -15.70
CA ALA A 262 9.27 1.39 -14.92
C ALA A 262 8.15 0.62 -15.65
N GLU A 263 8.03 0.81 -16.96
CA GLU A 263 7.08 0.09 -17.81
C GLU A 263 7.38 -1.42 -17.84
N ASP A 264 8.65 -1.80 -17.90
CA ASP A 264 9.07 -3.20 -17.86
C ASP A 264 8.71 -3.85 -16.52
N VAL A 265 9.00 -3.18 -15.40
CA VAL A 265 8.55 -3.64 -14.06
C VAL A 265 7.02 -3.70 -13.97
N PHE A 266 6.31 -2.74 -14.55
CA PHE A 266 4.85 -2.74 -14.58
C PHE A 266 4.28 -3.93 -15.32
N LYS A 267 4.81 -4.27 -16.50
CA LYS A 267 4.39 -5.44 -17.29
C LYS A 267 4.54 -6.73 -16.48
N ILE A 268 5.68 -6.90 -15.82
CA ILE A 268 5.96 -8.06 -14.98
C ILE A 268 5.00 -8.15 -13.79
N VAL A 269 4.78 -7.04 -13.07
CA VAL A 269 3.85 -7.01 -11.94
C VAL A 269 2.40 -7.25 -12.40
N GLN A 270 2.03 -6.77 -13.59
CA GLN A 270 0.72 -6.99 -14.19
C GLN A 270 0.52 -8.47 -14.56
N GLU A 271 1.52 -9.12 -15.14
CA GLU A 271 1.51 -10.56 -15.45
C GLU A 271 1.36 -11.38 -14.16
N LEU A 272 2.19 -11.10 -13.14
CA LEU A 272 2.07 -11.72 -11.83
C LEU A 272 0.67 -11.52 -11.21
N TYR A 273 0.08 -10.34 -11.38
CA TYR A 273 -1.27 -10.06 -10.88
C TYR A 273 -2.36 -10.88 -11.61
N GLN A 274 -2.20 -11.12 -12.91
CA GLN A 274 -3.13 -11.93 -13.71
C GLN A 274 -2.99 -13.43 -13.39
N LEU A 275 -1.76 -13.91 -13.16
CA LEU A 275 -1.47 -15.29 -12.77
C LEU A 275 -1.94 -15.63 -11.36
N HIS A 276 -2.25 -14.64 -10.52
CA HIS A 276 -2.92 -14.83 -9.23
C HIS A 276 -4.44 -14.74 -9.41
N PRO A 277 -5.16 -15.87 -9.60
CA PRO A 277 -6.62 -15.83 -9.56
C PRO A 277 -7.07 -15.21 -8.23
N PRO A 278 -8.26 -14.56 -8.19
CA PRO A 278 -8.87 -14.30 -6.90
C PRO A 278 -8.87 -15.61 -6.13
N THR A 279 -8.36 -15.59 -4.90
CA THR A 279 -8.72 -16.61 -3.92
C THR A 279 -10.23 -16.45 -3.72
N LEU A 280 -11.02 -17.04 -4.61
CA LEU A 280 -12.44 -17.23 -4.41
C LEU A 280 -12.52 -18.08 -3.16
N PHE A 281 -13.04 -17.47 -2.10
CA PHE A 281 -13.45 -18.07 -0.84
C PHE A 281 -13.37 -19.61 -0.80
N GLY A 282 -12.42 -20.14 -0.01
CA GLY A 282 -12.46 -21.50 0.50
C GLY A 282 -12.21 -22.64 -0.51
N GLY A 283 -10.95 -23.07 -0.63
CA GLY A 283 -10.64 -24.51 -0.69
C GLY A 283 -10.71 -25.27 -2.01
N LEU A 284 -11.12 -24.68 -3.14
CA LEU A 284 -11.06 -25.38 -4.43
C LEU A 284 -9.95 -24.79 -5.33
N LYS A 285 -8.80 -25.50 -5.35
CA LYS A 285 -7.64 -25.20 -6.20
C LYS A 285 -8.05 -25.24 -7.68
N PHE A 286 -8.24 -24.08 -8.30
CA PHE A 286 -8.36 -23.98 -9.75
C PHE A 286 -6.95 -23.96 -10.36
N MET A 287 -6.55 -25.05 -11.03
CA MET A 287 -5.37 -25.04 -11.91
C MET A 287 -5.70 -24.19 -13.15
N PRO A 288 -4.95 -23.12 -13.44
CA PRO A 288 -5.18 -22.38 -14.68
C PRO A 288 -4.71 -23.23 -15.88
N PRO A 289 -5.46 -23.26 -17.00
CA PRO A 289 -4.94 -23.81 -18.23
C PRO A 289 -3.84 -22.89 -18.75
N PHE A 290 -2.64 -23.46 -18.98
CA PHE A 290 -1.60 -22.84 -19.80
C PHE A 290 -2.19 -22.60 -21.19
N ASN A 291 -2.53 -21.35 -21.49
CA ASN A 291 -2.87 -20.96 -22.86
C ASN A 291 -1.64 -20.26 -23.45
N ASP A 292 -0.89 -21.04 -24.23
CA ASP A 292 0.09 -20.58 -25.19
C ASP A 292 -0.63 -19.72 -26.24
N HIS A 293 -0.62 -18.40 -26.08
CA HIS A 293 -0.84 -17.52 -27.22
C HIS A 293 0.38 -16.62 -27.42
N PRO A 294 1.18 -16.89 -28.47
CA PRO A 294 2.36 -16.11 -28.79
C PRO A 294 1.91 -14.78 -29.37
N TRP A 295 2.56 -13.71 -28.91
CA TRP A 295 2.43 -12.38 -29.48
C TRP A 295 2.75 -12.47 -30.98
N LYS A 296 1.70 -12.36 -31.81
CA LYS A 296 1.83 -12.09 -33.24
C LYS A 296 2.60 -10.79 -33.39
N SER A 297 3.88 -10.91 -33.74
CA SER A 297 4.63 -9.88 -34.43
C SER A 297 4.09 -9.81 -35.85
N ASP A 298 3.21 -8.85 -36.12
CA ASP A 298 2.87 -8.46 -37.50
C ASP A 298 2.52 -6.98 -37.49
N ARG A 299 3.52 -6.15 -37.80
CA ARG A 299 3.37 -5.04 -38.75
C ARG A 299 4.75 -4.46 -39.08
N ASP A 300 5.13 -4.82 -40.29
CA ASP A 300 6.05 -4.18 -41.24
C ASP A 300 6.25 -2.67 -41.05
#